data_AF-A0A1J3ILY1-F1
#
_entry.id   AF-A0A1J3ILY1-F1
#
_cell.length_a   1.000
_cell.length_b   1.000
_cell.length_c   1.000
_cell.angle_alpha   90.00
_cell.angle_beta   90.00
_cell.angle_gamma   90.00
#
_symmetry.space_group_name_H-M   'P 1'
#
loop_
_entity.id
_entity.type
_entity.pdbx_description
1 polymer ?
#
loop_
_entity_poly.entity_id
_entity_poly.type
_entity_poly.pdbx_seq_one_letter_code
_entity_poly.pdbx_strand_id
1 'polypeptide(L)'
;MDYDKHRKHRYAGYFHRFFEMVNDPSTDSIVSWSDNGKSFIVWNESEFCKAVLPVFFVSNKMAAFVRQLEILGFNKIESEHWEFAHDQFVRGHPELLPPPESFLYQRPSEAVIGSVMESVKEMASAMRKKQVERTEENLIV
;
A
#
# COMPACT_ATOMS: atom_id res chain seq x y z
N MET A 1 12.42 -31.73 4.65
CA MET A 1 11.21 -30.90 4.39
C MET A 1 11.69 -29.51 3.98
N ASP A 2 11.42 -29.12 2.74
CA ASP A 2 11.82 -27.85 2.10
C ASP A 2 11.14 -26.65 2.78
N TYR A 3 11.78 -26.08 3.79
CA TYR A 3 11.36 -24.84 4.46
C TYR A 3 11.44 -23.60 3.54
N ASP A 4 12.12 -23.70 2.39
CA ASP A 4 12.42 -22.59 1.48
C ASP A 4 11.36 -22.39 0.37
N LYS A 5 10.53 -23.41 0.08
CA LYS A 5 9.44 -23.31 -0.92
C LYS A 5 8.26 -22.44 -0.46
N HIS A 6 7.99 -22.39 0.84
CA HIS A 6 6.84 -21.67 1.41
C HIS A 6 7.03 -20.15 1.59
N ARG A 7 8.26 -19.64 1.40
CA ARG A 7 8.55 -18.19 1.48
C ARG A 7 8.56 -17.51 0.11
N LYS A 8 8.76 -18.27 -0.97
CA LYS A 8 8.99 -17.74 -2.33
C LYS A 8 7.70 -17.52 -3.13
N HIS A 9 6.58 -18.12 -2.73
CA HIS A 9 5.24 -17.95 -3.33
C HIS A 9 4.44 -16.75 -2.79
N ARG A 10 5.00 -15.95 -1.87
CA ARG A 10 4.21 -14.94 -1.15
C ARG A 10 4.10 -13.61 -1.88
N TYR A 11 5.06 -13.24 -2.73
CA TYR A 11 5.17 -11.88 -3.27
C TYR A 11 4.11 -11.55 -4.34
N ALA A 12 3.90 -12.43 -5.32
CA ALA A 12 2.87 -12.20 -6.33
C ALA A 12 1.44 -12.33 -5.78
N GLY A 13 1.23 -13.09 -4.70
CA GLY A 13 -0.04 -13.10 -3.97
C GLY A 13 -0.43 -11.75 -3.37
N TYR A 14 0.52 -10.83 -3.13
CA TYR A 14 0.19 -9.49 -2.64
C TYR A 14 -0.48 -8.62 -3.70
N PHE A 15 -0.06 -8.68 -4.98
CA PHE A 15 -0.72 -7.92 -6.05
C PHE A 15 -2.20 -8.28 -6.16
N HIS A 16 -2.51 -9.58 -6.16
CA HIS A 16 -3.89 -10.07 -6.21
C HIS A 16 -4.68 -9.67 -4.96
N ARG A 17 -4.10 -9.80 -3.76
CA ARG A 17 -4.76 -9.35 -2.52
C ARG A 17 -5.00 -7.86 -2.47
N PHE A 18 -4.07 -7.04 -2.96
CA PHE A 18 -4.28 -5.59 -3.08
C PHE A 18 -5.41 -5.31 -4.06
N PHE A 19 -5.45 -6.01 -5.19
CA PHE A 19 -6.49 -5.82 -6.19
C PHE A 19 -7.86 -6.17 -5.61
N GLU A 20 -8.00 -7.35 -4.98
CA GLU A 20 -9.22 -7.77 -4.30
C GLU A 20 -9.67 -6.74 -3.26
N MET A 21 -8.74 -6.27 -2.42
CA MET A 21 -9.00 -5.26 -1.40
C MET A 21 -9.54 -3.95 -1.98
N VAL A 22 -8.87 -3.38 -2.98
CA VAL A 22 -9.26 -2.10 -3.58
C VAL A 22 -10.51 -2.25 -4.45
N ASN A 23 -10.77 -3.44 -4.99
CA ASN A 23 -11.92 -3.72 -5.83
C ASN A 23 -13.18 -4.12 -5.04
N ASP A 24 -13.13 -4.17 -3.71
CA ASP A 24 -14.29 -4.39 -2.84
C ASP A 24 -15.02 -3.06 -2.56
N PRO A 25 -16.21 -2.82 -3.14
CA PRO A 25 -16.93 -1.56 -2.97
C PRO A 25 -17.34 -1.27 -1.53
N SER A 26 -17.41 -2.29 -0.66
CA SER A 26 -17.71 -2.09 0.76
C SER A 26 -16.60 -1.34 1.50
N THR A 27 -15.41 -1.29 0.91
CA THR A 27 -14.24 -0.60 1.47
C THR A 27 -14.01 0.80 0.89
N ASP A 28 -14.79 1.22 -0.11
CA ASP A 28 -14.55 2.45 -0.90
C ASP A 28 -14.44 3.73 -0.05
N SER A 29 -15.14 3.80 1.08
CA SER A 29 -15.03 4.95 2.01
C SER A 29 -13.70 5.03 2.76
N ILE A 30 -12.92 3.95 2.77
CA ILE A 30 -11.64 3.79 3.49
C ILE A 30 -10.48 3.66 2.49
N VAL A 31 -10.65 2.83 1.45
CA VAL A 31 -9.71 2.63 0.36
C VAL A 31 -10.49 2.39 -0.93
N SER A 32 -10.14 3.09 -2.00
CA SER A 32 -10.81 2.92 -3.29
C SER A 32 -9.83 3.10 -4.44
N TRP A 33 -10.26 2.70 -5.63
CA TRP A 33 -9.65 3.20 -6.86
C TRP A 33 -9.78 4.72 -6.97
N SER A 34 -8.82 5.36 -7.63
CA SER A 34 -9.00 6.74 -8.12
C SER A 34 -10.02 6.78 -9.25
N ASP A 35 -10.52 7.98 -9.58
CA ASP A 35 -11.54 8.17 -10.62
C ASP A 35 -11.11 7.56 -11.97
N ASN A 36 -9.84 7.76 -12.33
CA ASN A 36 -9.26 7.26 -13.58
C ASN A 36 -8.90 5.76 -13.54
N GLY A 37 -8.97 5.12 -12.37
CA GLY A 37 -8.73 3.68 -12.18
C GLY A 37 -7.29 3.23 -12.32
N LYS A 38 -6.30 4.14 -12.36
CA LYS A 38 -4.87 3.84 -12.53
C LYS A 38 -4.06 3.91 -11.24
N SER A 39 -4.72 4.28 -10.14
CA SER A 39 -4.16 4.35 -8.80
C SER A 39 -5.23 3.95 -7.79
N PHE A 40 -4.81 3.69 -6.57
CA PHE A 40 -5.71 3.55 -5.43
C PHE A 40 -5.33 4.52 -4.33
N ILE A 41 -6.32 4.90 -3.52
CA ILE A 41 -6.20 5.94 -2.50
C ILE A 41 -6.69 5.36 -1.18
N VAL A 42 -5.87 5.49 -0.13
CA VAL A 42 -6.32 5.26 1.25
C VAL A 42 -6.79 6.59 1.85
N TRP A 43 -8.10 6.70 2.07
CA TRP A 43 -8.78 7.90 2.54
C TRP A 43 -8.67 8.08 4.06
N ASN A 44 -8.74 6.98 4.80
CA ASN A 44 -8.68 6.99 6.27
C ASN A 44 -7.67 5.95 6.77
N GLU A 45 -6.45 6.38 7.09
CA GLU A 45 -5.37 5.49 7.54
C GLU A 45 -5.74 4.70 8.80
N SER A 46 -6.43 5.33 9.76
CA SER A 46 -6.80 4.72 11.04
C SER A 46 -7.78 3.56 10.84
N GLU A 47 -8.83 3.78 10.04
CA GLU A 47 -9.80 2.73 9.72
C GLU A 47 -9.22 1.69 8.78
N PHE A 48 -8.39 2.09 7.82
CA PHE A 48 -7.68 1.17 6.94
C PHE A 48 -6.84 0.18 7.74
N CYS A 49 -6.07 0.68 8.72
CA CYS A 49 -5.27 -0.17 9.61
C CYS A 49 -6.13 -1.10 10.47
N LYS A 50 -7.25 -0.61 11.02
CA LYS A 50 -8.05 -1.37 11.99
C LYS A 50 -9.04 -2.35 11.36
N ALA A 51 -9.64 -2.00 10.24
CA ALA A 51 -10.76 -2.72 9.66
C ALA A 51 -10.39 -3.45 8.35
N VAL A 52 -9.54 -2.84 7.51
CA VAL A 52 -9.25 -3.40 6.18
C VAL A 52 -8.01 -4.30 6.21
N LEU A 53 -6.86 -3.80 6.67
CA LEU A 53 -5.60 -4.56 6.67
C LEU A 53 -5.70 -5.95 7.33
N PRO A 54 -6.36 -6.14 8.50
CA PRO A 54 -6.45 -7.46 9.14
C PRO A 54 -7.23 -8.51 8.33
N VAL A 55 -8.09 -8.07 7.41
CA VAL A 55 -8.89 -8.97 6.56
C VAL A 55 -8.03 -9.56 5.43
N PHE A 56 -7.15 -8.75 4.85
CA PHE A 56 -6.35 -9.15 3.68
C PHE A 56 -4.91 -9.55 4.03
N PHE A 57 -4.36 -9.04 5.15
CA PHE A 57 -2.97 -9.18 5.54
C PHE A 57 -2.80 -9.54 7.02
N VAL A 58 -1.67 -10.18 7.35
CA VAL A 58 -1.35 -10.58 8.73
C VAL A 58 -0.96 -9.39 9.62
N SER A 59 -0.53 -8.28 9.02
CA SER A 59 -0.16 -7.06 9.75
C SER A 59 -1.19 -5.98 9.50
N ASN A 60 -1.56 -5.28 10.58
CA ASN A 60 -2.47 -4.14 10.57
C ASN A 60 -1.73 -2.79 10.59
N LYS A 61 -0.43 -2.78 10.28
CA LYS A 61 0.41 -1.59 10.36
C LYS A 61 0.59 -0.95 8.99
N MET A 62 0.27 0.34 8.87
CA MET A 62 0.48 1.10 7.63
C MET A 62 1.90 0.99 7.09
N ALA A 63 2.92 1.12 7.96
CA ALA A 63 4.32 0.96 7.56
C ALA A 63 4.64 -0.41 6.95
N ALA A 64 3.99 -1.48 7.40
CA ALA A 64 4.19 -2.80 6.82
C ALA A 64 3.53 -2.92 5.44
N PHE A 65 2.39 -2.27 5.25
CA PHE A 65 1.66 -2.17 3.98
C PHE A 65 2.44 -1.34 2.94
N VAL A 66 2.84 -0.11 3.29
CA VAL A 66 3.64 0.77 2.41
C VAL A 66 4.93 0.06 1.96
N ARG A 67 5.61 -0.62 2.89
CA ARG A 67 6.78 -1.42 2.53
C ARG A 67 6.47 -2.49 1.48
N GLN A 68 5.32 -3.17 1.56
CA GLN A 68 4.95 -4.14 0.52
C GLN A 68 4.72 -3.46 -0.83
N LEU A 69 4.08 -2.30 -0.86
CA LEU A 69 3.87 -1.54 -2.10
C LEU A 69 5.20 -1.16 -2.76
N GLU A 70 6.15 -0.61 -2.01
CA GLU A 70 7.46 -0.22 -2.56
C GLU A 70 8.28 -1.43 -3.03
N ILE A 71 8.24 -2.54 -2.28
CA ILE A 71 8.88 -3.81 -2.69
C ILE A 71 8.30 -4.31 -4.02
N LEU A 72 7.00 -4.13 -4.22
CA LEU A 72 6.29 -4.51 -5.44
C LEU A 72 6.39 -3.45 -6.55
N GLY A 73 7.10 -2.35 -6.32
CA GLY A 73 7.34 -1.31 -7.33
C GLY A 73 6.20 -0.32 -7.52
N PHE A 74 5.26 -0.23 -6.58
CA PHE A 74 4.24 0.82 -6.61
C PHE A 74 4.88 2.18 -6.35
N ASN A 75 4.50 3.17 -7.13
CA ASN A 75 4.94 4.55 -6.95
C ASN A 75 3.96 5.29 -6.04
N LYS A 76 4.48 5.99 -5.04
CA LYS A 76 3.70 6.99 -4.30
C LYS A 76 3.41 8.16 -5.23
N ILE A 77 2.14 8.51 -5.41
CA ILE A 77 1.76 9.74 -6.10
C ILE A 77 1.93 10.93 -5.15
N GLU A 78 2.51 12.02 -5.63
CA GLU A 78 2.61 13.29 -4.89
C GLU A 78 1.20 13.89 -4.73
N SER A 79 0.52 13.52 -3.66
CA SER A 79 -0.80 14.03 -3.30
C SER A 79 -0.93 14.13 -1.78
N GLU A 80 -1.97 14.84 -1.33
CA GLU A 80 -2.32 14.97 0.08
C GLU A 80 -2.79 13.64 0.70
N HIS A 81 -3.11 12.66 -0.14
CA HIS A 81 -3.63 11.36 0.26
C HIS A 81 -2.59 10.26 0.12
N TRP A 82 -2.89 9.11 0.73
CA TRP A 82 -2.14 7.88 0.56
C TRP A 82 -2.47 7.21 -0.77
N GLU A 83 -2.05 7.85 -1.85
CA GLU A 83 -2.25 7.38 -3.22
C GLU A 83 -1.02 6.68 -3.79
N PHE A 84 -1.26 5.54 -4.43
CA PHE A 84 -0.23 4.69 -5.04
C PHE A 84 -0.67 4.18 -6.42
N ALA A 85 0.27 4.10 -7.35
CA ALA A 85 0.04 3.67 -8.72
C ALA A 85 1.05 2.60 -9.17
N HIS A 86 0.63 1.75 -10.10
CA HIS A 86 1.49 0.78 -10.76
C HIS A 86 0.91 0.45 -12.15
N ASP A 87 1.73 0.35 -13.19
CA ASP A 87 1.27 0.21 -14.59
C ASP A 87 0.41 -1.04 -14.83
N GLN A 88 0.68 -2.10 -14.08
CA GLN A 88 -0.06 -3.36 -14.12
C GLN A 88 -1.23 -3.46 -13.12
N PHE A 89 -1.48 -2.41 -12.33
CA PHE A 89 -2.52 -2.38 -11.30
C PHE A 89 -3.62 -1.40 -11.70
N VAL A 90 -4.54 -1.86 -12.55
CA VAL A 90 -5.57 -1.01 -13.19
C VAL A 90 -6.96 -1.57 -12.95
N ARG A 91 -7.91 -0.72 -12.53
CA ARG A 91 -9.30 -1.10 -12.25
C ARG A 91 -9.92 -1.81 -13.45
N GLY A 92 -10.54 -2.97 -13.20
CA GLY A 92 -11.22 -3.76 -14.23
C GLY A 92 -10.30 -4.58 -15.14
N HIS A 93 -8.98 -4.56 -14.91
CA HIS A 93 -7.99 -5.26 -15.72
C HIS A 93 -7.13 -6.24 -14.90
N PRO A 94 -7.73 -7.25 -14.25
CA PRO A 94 -6.99 -8.22 -13.44
C PRO A 94 -5.99 -9.06 -14.27
N GLU A 95 -6.18 -9.17 -15.58
CA GLU A 95 -5.28 -9.86 -16.50
C GLU A 95 -3.90 -9.19 -16.65
N LEU A 96 -3.78 -7.91 -16.27
CA LEU A 96 -2.51 -7.20 -16.28
C LEU A 96 -1.63 -7.56 -15.07
N LEU A 97 -2.23 -8.09 -14.00
CA LEU A 97 -1.53 -8.45 -12.78
C LEU A 97 -0.48 -9.53 -13.04
N PRO A 98 0.68 -9.49 -12.36
CA PRO A 98 1.67 -10.55 -12.49
C PRO A 98 1.08 -11.90 -12.07
N PRO A 99 1.50 -13.01 -12.73
CA PRO A 99 1.07 -14.34 -12.33
C PRO A 99 1.42 -14.62 -10.86
N PRO A 100 0.55 -15.29 -10.08
CA PRO A 100 0.80 -15.62 -8.66
C PRO A 100 2.10 -16.41 -8.39
N GLU A 101 2.66 -17.04 -9.42
CA GLU A 101 3.90 -17.83 -9.35
C GLU A 101 5.12 -17.05 -9.85
N SER A 102 4.99 -15.78 -10.22
CA SER A 102 6.11 -14.99 -10.74
C SER A 102 7.17 -14.77 -9.66
N PHE A 103 8.23 -15.59 -9.72
CA PHE A 103 9.42 -15.52 -8.86
C PHE A 103 10.32 -14.31 -9.19
N LEU A 104 9.95 -13.50 -10.19
CA LEU A 104 10.77 -12.40 -10.70
C LEU A 104 10.65 -11.10 -9.89
N TYR A 105 9.72 -11.01 -8.93
CA TYR A 105 9.77 -10.00 -7.88
C TYR A 105 10.86 -10.38 -6.88
N GLN A 106 12.11 -10.11 -7.26
CA GLN A 106 13.27 -10.34 -6.42
C GLN A 106 13.10 -9.57 -5.10
N ARG A 107 13.52 -10.21 -4.00
CA ARG A 107 13.70 -9.53 -2.72
C ARG A 107 14.54 -8.28 -2.98
N PRO A 108 14.03 -7.07 -2.67
CA PRO A 108 14.81 -5.86 -2.87
C PRO A 108 16.11 -5.96 -2.07
N SER A 109 17.18 -5.44 -2.65
CA SER A 109 18.47 -5.41 -2.00
C SER A 109 18.39 -4.63 -0.69
N GLU A 110 19.32 -4.88 0.23
CA GLU A 110 19.36 -4.22 1.53
C GLU A 110 19.45 -2.70 1.41
N ALA A 111 20.08 -2.20 0.34
CA ALA A 111 20.10 -0.80 -0.02
C ALA A 111 18.71 -0.25 -0.37
N VAL A 112 17.91 -1.00 -1.13
CA VAL A 112 16.53 -0.61 -1.45
C VAL A 112 15.67 -0.60 -0.20
N ILE A 113 15.83 -1.59 0.69
CA ILE A 113 15.13 -1.61 1.99
C ILE A 113 15.50 -0.39 2.83
N GLY A 114 16.78 0.00 2.85
CA GLY A 114 17.24 1.20 3.55
C GLY A 114 16.59 2.49 3.04
N SER A 115 16.57 2.67 1.71
CA SER A 115 15.92 3.82 1.06
C SER A 115 14.42 3.88 1.37
N VAL A 116 13.74 2.74 1.26
CA VAL A 116 12.32 2.56 1.59
C VAL A 116 12.03 2.98 3.03
N MET A 117 12.81 2.48 3.99
CA MET A 117 12.61 2.80 5.40
C MET A 117 12.80 4.29 5.69
N GLU A 118 13.64 4.98 4.92
CA GLU A 118 13.81 6.43 5.04
C GLU A 118 12.60 7.18 4.49
N SER A 119 12.09 6.81 3.31
CA SER A 119 10.85 7.36 2.76
C SER A 119 9.66 7.16 3.70
N VAL A 120 9.54 6.00 4.36
CA VAL A 120 8.51 5.76 5.39
C VAL A 120 8.68 6.68 6.61
N LYS A 121 9.91 6.94 7.07
CA LYS A 121 10.15 7.90 8.17
C LYS A 121 9.79 9.33 7.77
N GLU A 122 10.16 9.74 6.57
CA GLU A 122 9.84 11.06 6.02
C GLU A 122 8.32 11.24 5.90
N MET A 123 7.62 10.24 5.35
CA MET A 123 6.16 10.25 5.26
C MET A 123 5.52 10.30 6.66
N ALA A 124 5.99 9.48 7.61
CA ALA A 124 5.49 9.51 8.98
C ALA A 124 5.77 10.85 9.69
N SER A 125 6.87 11.52 9.36
CA SER A 125 7.23 12.86 9.87
C SER A 125 6.33 13.94 9.26
N ALA A 126 6.13 13.91 7.94
CA ALA A 126 5.26 14.85 7.23
C ALA A 126 3.82 14.78 7.73
N MET A 127 3.29 13.58 7.99
CA MET A 127 1.95 13.41 8.56
C MET A 127 1.83 13.95 9.98
N ARG A 128 2.84 13.74 10.84
CA ARG A 128 2.83 14.34 12.19
C ARG A 128 2.78 15.86 12.13
N LYS A 129 3.50 16.48 11.18
CA LYS A 129 3.47 17.95 11.01
C LYS A 129 2.10 18.44 10.56
N LYS A 130 1.48 17.79 9.55
CA LYS A 130 0.13 18.15 9.08
C LYS A 130 -0.94 18.01 10.16
N GLN A 131 -0.83 17.03 11.06
CA GLN A 131 -1.78 16.86 12.17
C GLN A 131 -1.62 17.96 13.24
N VAL A 132 -0.40 18.44 13.48
CA VAL A 132 -0.11 19.54 14.41
C VAL A 132 -0.64 20.88 13.86
N GLU A 133 -0.38 21.18 12.59
CA GLU A 133 -0.87 22.41 11.93
C GLU A 133 -2.41 22.47 11.91
N ARG A 134 -3.08 21.34 11.61
CA ARG A 134 -4.55 21.26 11.61
C ARG A 134 -5.16 21.45 13.01
N THR A 135 -4.45 21.10 14.08
CA THR A 135 -4.91 21.38 15.46
C THR A 135 -4.68 22.81 15.90
N GLU A 136 -3.66 23.49 15.37
CA GLU A 136 -3.38 24.90 15.68
C GLU A 136 -4.39 25.84 15.00
N GLU A 137 -4.79 25.54 13.75
CA GLU A 137 -5.82 26.32 13.04
C GLU A 137 -7.22 26.20 13.66
N ASN A 138 -7.55 25.05 14.26
CA ASN A 138 -8.85 24.81 14.89
C ASN A 138 -8.98 25.38 16.32
N LEU A 139 -7.89 25.95 16.87
CA LEU A 139 -7.88 26.57 18.20
C LEU A 139 -8.06 28.10 18.15
N ILE A 140 -8.09 28.70 16.94
CA ILE A 140 -8.17 30.15 16.71
C ILE A 140 -9.61 30.60 16.35
N VAL A 141 -10.62 29.72 16.46
CA VAL A 141 -12.05 30.07 16.29
C VAL A 141 -12.78 30.03 17.63
#